data_AF-A0AAQ3JUD4-F1
#
_entry.id   AF-A0AAQ3JUD4-F1
#
_cell.length_a   1.000
_cell.length_b   1.000
_cell.length_c   1.000
_cell.angle_alpha   90.00
_cell.angle_beta   90.00
_cell.angle_gamma   90.00
#
_symmetry.space_group_name_H-M   'P 1'
#
loop_
_entity.id
_entity.type
_entity.pdbx_description
1 polymer ?
#
loop_
_entity_poly.entity_id
_entity_poly.type
_entity_poly.pdbx_seq_one_letter_code
_entity_poly.pdbx_strand_id
1 'polypeptide(L)'
;MQMAPCINSTLFFFFFFFFFHLLLCLTPSLAAAGRVPALIVFGDSTADPGNNNNIPALLKSNFPPYGRDFPGGRPTGRFSNGRLASDFISEGLGLPPTVPAYLDPGYGIEDFAKGVSFASAGTGLDKVTSDILHVIPLWKEVEFFKEYQEKLRSYAGEAMAAHIVGEAVYIVSIGTNDFLVNYFSYVTGRAAEFTAEEFAGFLVSIAGDFLTEIYRLGARKITFFGLGPIGCLPLERTVNVLGAGGCIEEFNEAARSFNAKLQALIRRLSASLPRLKLSYTPVDGHVLDILNNPSAYGIENVEEGCCATGKVEIGYSCNEWSPFTCEDADKYAFWDAFHPTEKIYRRLAEATLRTTLAEFI
;
A
#
# COMPACT_ATOMS: atom_id res chain seq x y z
N MET A 1 19.96 -79.49 19.42
CA MET A 1 20.99 -78.43 19.53
C MET A 1 20.86 -77.58 18.28
N GLN A 2 20.18 -76.44 18.37
CA GLN A 2 19.84 -75.57 17.24
C GLN A 2 21.09 -74.87 16.71
N MET A 3 21.36 -75.01 15.41
CA MET A 3 22.37 -74.23 14.69
C MET A 3 21.75 -72.91 14.23
N ALA A 4 22.40 -71.79 14.57
CA ALA A 4 22.03 -70.46 14.10
C ALA A 4 22.42 -70.29 12.61
N PRO A 5 21.55 -69.75 11.74
CA PRO A 5 21.93 -69.47 10.36
C PRO A 5 22.71 -68.17 10.25
N CYS A 6 23.86 -68.23 9.56
CA CYS A 6 24.60 -67.08 9.07
C CYS A 6 23.70 -66.21 8.18
N ILE A 7 23.51 -64.95 8.57
CA ILE A 7 22.82 -63.96 7.74
C ILE A 7 23.78 -63.52 6.64
N ASN A 8 23.37 -63.78 5.39
CA ASN A 8 24.12 -63.52 4.17
C ASN A 8 24.15 -62.01 3.88
N SER A 9 25.31 -61.38 4.05
CA SER A 9 25.52 -59.92 3.97
C SER A 9 25.18 -59.29 2.61
N THR A 10 25.00 -60.10 1.56
CA THR A 10 24.57 -59.67 0.23
C THR A 10 23.07 -59.37 0.13
N LEU A 11 22.21 -59.95 0.98
CA LEU A 11 20.77 -59.64 0.97
C LEU A 11 20.46 -58.27 1.60
N PHE A 12 21.34 -57.80 2.51
CA PHE A 12 21.16 -56.53 3.21
C PHE A 12 21.37 -55.31 2.28
N PHE A 13 22.25 -55.43 1.29
CA PHE A 13 22.52 -54.36 0.31
C PHE A 13 21.38 -54.17 -0.70
N PHE A 14 20.69 -55.24 -1.12
CA PHE A 14 19.57 -55.14 -2.05
C PHE A 14 18.31 -54.53 -1.41
N PHE A 15 18.07 -54.79 -0.13
CA PHE A 15 16.93 -54.20 0.59
C PHE A 15 17.10 -52.69 0.81
N PHE A 16 18.33 -52.21 1.02
CA PHE A 16 18.60 -50.78 1.25
C PHE A 16 18.43 -49.94 -0.02
N PHE A 17 18.80 -50.47 -1.20
CA PHE A 17 18.61 -49.77 -2.48
C PHE A 17 17.13 -49.70 -2.90
N PHE A 18 16.34 -50.75 -2.63
CA PHE A 18 14.91 -50.74 -2.96
C PHE A 18 14.12 -49.78 -2.06
N PHE A 19 14.50 -49.65 -0.79
CA PHE A 19 13.88 -48.68 0.13
C PHE A 19 14.25 -47.23 -0.21
N PHE A 20 15.47 -46.97 -0.71
CA PHE A 20 15.88 -45.62 -1.11
C PHE A 20 15.19 -45.14 -2.39
N HIS A 21 14.93 -46.04 -3.36
CA HIS A 21 14.12 -45.70 -4.53
C HIS A 21 12.61 -45.58 -4.22
N LEU A 22 12.09 -46.36 -3.27
CA LEU A 22 10.68 -46.22 -2.86
C LEU A 22 10.44 -44.95 -2.01
N LEU A 23 11.44 -44.46 -1.26
CA LEU A 23 11.37 -43.17 -0.56
C LEU A 23 11.49 -41.96 -1.51
N LEU A 24 12.16 -42.11 -2.66
CA LEU A 24 12.22 -41.10 -3.72
C LEU A 24 10.91 -41.00 -4.54
N CYS A 25 10.01 -41.98 -4.42
CA CYS A 25 8.73 -42.04 -5.15
C CYS A 25 7.49 -41.73 -4.29
N LEU A 26 7.66 -41.36 -3.02
CA LEU A 26 6.59 -40.84 -2.16
C LEU A 26 6.81 -39.35 -1.87
N THR A 27 6.92 -38.58 -2.94
CA THR A 27 6.49 -37.18 -2.90
C THR A 27 4.97 -37.16 -2.67
N PRO A 28 4.51 -36.26 -1.80
CA PRO A 28 4.11 -35.00 -2.39
C PRO A 28 5.12 -33.95 -1.96
N SER A 29 6.00 -33.58 -2.88
CA SER A 29 6.26 -32.16 -3.06
C SER A 29 4.89 -31.61 -3.42
N LEU A 30 4.12 -31.18 -2.40
CA LEU A 30 3.26 -30.04 -2.61
C LEU A 30 4.17 -29.04 -3.31
N ALA A 31 3.92 -28.80 -4.60
CA ALA A 31 4.36 -27.56 -5.20
C ALA A 31 3.95 -26.49 -4.18
N ALA A 32 4.93 -25.86 -3.55
CA ALA A 32 4.65 -24.76 -2.66
C ALA A 32 3.76 -23.83 -3.47
N ALA A 33 2.51 -23.61 -3.03
CA ALA A 33 1.70 -22.52 -3.54
C ALA A 33 2.64 -21.31 -3.55
N GLY A 34 2.95 -20.80 -4.75
CA GLY A 34 4.15 -20.01 -4.99
C GLY A 34 4.20 -18.83 -4.04
N ARG A 35 5.19 -18.80 -3.14
CA ARG A 35 5.36 -17.68 -2.21
C ARG A 35 5.54 -16.41 -3.05
N VAL A 36 4.78 -15.36 -2.73
CA VAL A 36 4.97 -14.03 -3.34
C VAL A 36 6.43 -13.61 -3.08
N PRO A 37 7.24 -13.32 -4.13
CA PRO A 37 8.65 -13.03 -3.96
C PRO A 37 8.90 -11.59 -3.48
N ALA A 38 8.02 -10.65 -3.84
CA ALA A 38 8.14 -9.26 -3.43
C ALA A 38 6.82 -8.51 -3.39
N LEU A 39 6.77 -7.45 -2.59
CA LEU A 39 5.70 -6.44 -2.59
C LEU A 39 6.23 -5.12 -3.14
N ILE A 40 5.65 -4.63 -4.23
CA ILE A 40 6.06 -3.38 -4.88
C ILE A 40 4.94 -2.35 -4.74
N VAL A 41 5.26 -1.15 -4.25
CA VAL A 41 4.24 -0.17 -3.84
C VAL A 41 4.44 1.15 -4.57
N PHE A 42 3.34 1.73 -5.06
CA PHE A 42 3.25 3.05 -5.67
C PHE A 42 2.15 3.86 -4.98
N GLY A 43 2.27 5.19 -4.98
CA GLY A 43 1.19 6.06 -4.54
C GLY A 43 1.59 7.19 -3.61
N ASP A 44 0.69 7.62 -2.74
CA ASP A 44 0.85 8.83 -1.93
C ASP A 44 1.26 8.56 -0.46
N SER A 45 0.93 9.48 0.44
CA SER A 45 1.26 9.42 1.87
C SER A 45 0.66 8.21 2.57
N THR A 46 -0.39 7.62 2.02
CA THR A 46 -1.00 6.39 2.54
C THR A 46 -0.16 5.13 2.28
N ALA A 47 0.86 5.25 1.44
CA ALA A 47 1.76 4.18 1.03
C ALA A 47 3.26 4.54 1.13
N ASP A 48 3.59 5.78 1.53
CA ASP A 48 4.96 6.29 1.65
C ASP A 48 5.61 5.91 2.99
N PRO A 49 6.65 5.04 2.98
CA PRO A 49 7.37 4.69 4.19
C PRO A 49 8.45 5.70 4.60
N GLY A 50 8.74 6.71 3.76
CA GLY A 50 9.74 7.74 4.01
C GLY A 50 10.53 8.23 2.78
N ASN A 51 10.08 8.04 1.54
CA ASN A 51 10.76 8.56 0.35
C ASN A 51 10.89 10.09 0.42
N ASN A 52 9.87 10.78 0.94
CA ASN A 52 9.89 12.22 1.10
C ASN A 52 11.04 12.74 1.98
N ASN A 53 11.63 11.91 2.85
CA ASN A 53 12.74 12.31 3.71
C ASN A 53 13.98 12.74 2.90
N ASN A 54 14.18 12.12 1.74
CA ASN A 54 15.37 12.24 0.92
C ASN A 54 15.20 13.21 -0.27
N ILE A 55 14.17 14.05 -0.23
CA ILE A 55 13.92 15.15 -1.16
C ILE A 55 13.68 16.47 -0.39
N PRO A 56 13.84 17.64 -1.03
CA PRO A 56 13.53 18.93 -0.41
C PRO A 56 12.02 19.23 -0.37
N ALA A 57 11.23 18.34 0.25
CA ALA A 57 9.79 18.49 0.41
C ALA A 57 9.40 18.94 1.83
N LEU A 58 8.28 19.67 1.94
CA LEU A 58 7.68 20.06 3.23
C LEU A 58 6.80 18.96 3.83
N LEU A 59 6.24 18.07 3.00
CA LEU A 59 5.48 16.93 3.50
C LEU A 59 6.43 15.86 4.03
N LYS A 60 6.73 15.93 5.32
CA LYS A 60 7.53 14.95 6.06
C LYS A 60 6.85 14.60 7.39
N SER A 61 7.11 13.39 7.85
CA SER A 61 6.65 12.81 9.12
C SER A 61 7.74 11.96 9.76
N ASN A 62 9.01 12.35 9.56
CA ASN A 62 10.20 11.69 10.09
C ASN A 62 10.65 12.26 11.44
N PHE A 63 9.69 12.75 12.23
CA PHE A 63 9.87 13.30 13.56
C PHE A 63 8.70 12.89 14.47
N PRO A 64 8.89 12.85 15.80
CA PRO A 64 7.79 12.54 16.73
C PRO A 64 6.66 13.59 16.63
N PRO A 65 5.40 13.20 16.89
CA PRO A 65 4.98 11.91 17.45
C PRO A 65 4.74 10.81 16.41
N TYR A 66 4.98 11.06 15.11
CA TYR A 66 4.86 10.03 14.08
C TYR A 66 5.76 8.83 14.39
N GLY A 67 5.30 7.63 14.04
CA GLY A 67 6.06 6.40 14.27
C GLY A 67 6.25 6.01 15.74
N ARG A 68 5.54 6.61 16.70
CA ARG A 68 5.64 6.24 18.13
C ARG A 68 5.31 4.76 18.41
N ASP A 69 4.41 4.18 17.61
CA ASP A 69 3.97 2.79 17.69
C ASP A 69 4.67 1.90 16.64
N PHE A 70 5.45 2.50 15.74
CA PHE A 70 6.33 1.76 14.83
C PHE A 70 7.40 1.00 15.63
N PRO A 71 7.89 -0.16 15.16
CA PRO A 71 8.95 -0.91 15.85
C PRO A 71 10.14 -0.03 16.30
N GLY A 72 10.37 0.00 17.62
CA GLY A 72 11.40 0.82 18.25
C GLY A 72 11.03 2.29 18.48
N GLY A 73 9.78 2.69 18.26
CA GLY A 73 9.28 4.06 18.45
C GLY A 73 9.94 5.08 17.51
N ARG A 74 10.26 4.64 16.28
CA ARG A 74 11.07 5.43 15.34
C ARG A 74 10.20 6.08 14.26
N PRO A 75 10.27 7.41 14.08
CA PRO A 75 9.62 8.07 12.96
C PRO A 75 10.40 7.77 11.67
N THR A 76 9.77 7.06 10.72
CA THR A 76 10.40 6.72 9.44
C THR A 76 10.01 7.67 8.31
N GLY A 77 9.02 8.55 8.50
CA GLY A 77 8.35 9.27 7.41
C GLY A 77 7.03 8.64 6.96
N ARG A 78 6.53 7.63 7.68
CA ARG A 78 5.15 7.15 7.55
C ARG A 78 4.21 8.17 8.17
N PHE A 79 3.19 8.57 7.43
CA PHE A 79 2.12 9.45 7.93
C PHE A 79 1.13 8.68 8.80
N SER A 80 1.61 8.11 9.91
CA SER A 80 0.81 7.40 10.90
C SER A 80 1.57 7.33 12.24
N ASN A 81 0.90 6.88 13.29
CA ASN A 81 1.57 6.51 14.54
C ASN A 81 2.51 5.30 14.37
N GLY A 82 2.32 4.50 13.32
CA GLY A 82 3.11 3.28 13.13
C GLY A 82 3.14 2.77 11.70
N ARG A 83 2.90 1.48 11.52
CA ARG A 83 2.93 0.78 10.23
C ARG A 83 1.76 1.17 9.32
N LEU A 84 2.00 1.14 8.01
CA LEU A 84 1.00 1.36 6.95
C LEU A 84 0.34 0.04 6.55
N ALA A 85 -0.75 0.11 5.76
CA ALA A 85 -1.39 -1.11 5.25
C ALA A 85 -0.43 -1.96 4.40
N SER A 86 0.48 -1.34 3.64
CA SER A 86 1.50 -2.04 2.85
C SER A 86 2.43 -2.90 3.71
N ASP A 87 2.78 -2.44 4.92
CA ASP A 87 3.62 -3.19 5.84
C ASP A 87 2.93 -4.45 6.36
N PHE A 88 1.64 -4.33 6.73
CA PHE A 88 0.84 -5.47 7.19
C PHE A 88 0.53 -6.45 6.06
N ILE A 89 0.31 -5.96 4.85
CA ILE A 89 0.15 -6.81 3.66
C ILE A 89 1.45 -7.57 3.38
N SER A 90 2.61 -6.90 3.45
CA SER A 90 3.91 -7.55 3.31
C SER A 90 4.07 -8.70 4.29
N GLU A 91 3.83 -8.46 5.58
CA GLU A 91 3.88 -9.50 6.61
C GLU A 91 2.90 -10.65 6.35
N GLY A 92 1.65 -10.34 5.99
CA GLY A 92 0.62 -11.34 5.70
C GLY A 92 0.92 -12.21 4.49
N LEU A 93 1.74 -11.72 3.55
CA LEU A 93 2.25 -12.47 2.39
C LEU A 93 3.51 -13.29 2.71
N GLY A 94 3.99 -13.24 3.96
CA GLY A 94 5.22 -13.92 4.40
C GLY A 94 6.51 -13.19 4.00
N LEU A 95 6.42 -11.92 3.63
CA LEU A 95 7.55 -11.03 3.34
C LEU A 95 7.99 -10.27 4.62
N PRO A 96 9.09 -9.50 4.61
CA PRO A 96 9.49 -8.71 5.76
C PRO A 96 8.35 -7.82 6.29
N PRO A 97 8.27 -7.58 7.60
CA PRO A 97 7.13 -6.89 8.22
C PRO A 97 7.06 -5.39 7.89
N THR A 98 8.06 -4.84 7.21
CA THR A 98 8.10 -3.43 6.82
C THR A 98 8.57 -3.31 5.39
N VAL A 99 7.92 -2.44 4.62
CA VAL A 99 8.31 -2.10 3.26
C VAL A 99 9.23 -0.86 3.30
N PRO A 100 10.46 -0.94 2.76
CA PRO A 100 11.39 0.17 2.76
C PRO A 100 11.05 1.23 1.70
N ALA A 101 11.46 2.47 1.95
CA ALA A 101 11.45 3.55 0.98
C ALA A 101 12.59 3.35 -0.03
N TYR A 102 12.32 3.47 -1.31
CA TYR A 102 13.35 3.33 -2.35
C TYR A 102 14.51 4.33 -2.20
N LEU A 103 14.23 5.55 -1.73
CA LEU A 103 15.23 6.61 -1.55
C LEU A 103 15.94 6.58 -0.19
N ASP A 104 15.59 5.66 0.72
CA ASP A 104 16.25 5.59 2.02
C ASP A 104 17.64 4.93 1.89
N PRO A 105 18.73 5.65 2.23
CA PRO A 105 20.10 5.14 2.10
C PRO A 105 20.42 3.98 3.06
N GLY A 106 19.56 3.70 4.02
CA GLY A 106 19.67 2.55 4.92
C GLY A 106 19.34 1.21 4.28
N TYR A 107 18.78 1.20 3.08
CA TYR A 107 18.37 -0.03 2.36
C TYR A 107 19.10 -0.18 1.03
N GLY A 108 19.26 -1.42 0.60
CA GLY A 108 19.88 -1.78 -0.67
C GLY A 108 19.01 -2.69 -1.53
N ILE A 109 19.54 -3.09 -2.68
CA ILE A 109 18.84 -3.99 -3.61
C ILE A 109 18.51 -5.36 -2.98
N GLU A 110 19.29 -5.81 -2.00
CA GLU A 110 19.03 -7.05 -1.24
C GLU A 110 17.71 -6.98 -0.45
N ASP A 111 17.37 -5.80 0.06
CA ASP A 111 16.11 -5.52 0.75
C ASP A 111 14.98 -5.34 -0.27
N PHE A 112 15.23 -4.52 -1.30
CA PHE A 112 14.25 -4.19 -2.32
C PHE A 112 13.80 -5.40 -3.15
N ALA A 113 14.63 -6.44 -3.26
CA ALA A 113 14.27 -7.70 -3.88
C ALA A 113 13.11 -8.44 -3.19
N LYS A 114 12.77 -8.08 -1.95
CA LYS A 114 11.65 -8.64 -1.16
C LYS A 114 10.50 -7.64 -0.98
N GLY A 115 10.77 -6.35 -1.11
CA GLY A 115 9.73 -5.34 -1.16
C GLY A 115 10.29 -3.93 -1.17
N VAL A 116 9.60 -3.02 -1.85
CA VAL A 116 10.01 -1.63 -2.03
C VAL A 116 8.81 -0.74 -2.28
N SER A 117 8.82 0.47 -1.72
CA SER A 117 7.84 1.50 -2.02
C SER A 117 8.49 2.68 -2.75
N PHE A 118 7.87 3.07 -3.86
CA PHE A 118 8.18 4.28 -4.62
C PHE A 118 7.24 5.44 -4.27
N ALA A 119 6.25 5.20 -3.42
CA ALA A 119 5.23 6.15 -3.04
C ALA A 119 5.81 7.44 -2.42
N SER A 120 5.16 8.57 -2.65
CA SER A 120 5.58 9.89 -2.16
C SER A 120 4.40 10.67 -1.59
N ALA A 121 4.51 11.09 -0.33
CA ALA A 121 3.47 11.88 0.31
C ALA A 121 3.13 13.16 -0.46
N GLY A 122 1.84 13.41 -0.66
CA GLY A 122 1.29 14.53 -1.43
C GLY A 122 1.17 14.29 -2.94
N THR A 123 1.65 13.16 -3.45
CA THR A 123 1.55 12.88 -4.88
C THR A 123 0.11 12.57 -5.31
N GLY A 124 -0.13 12.72 -6.61
CA GLY A 124 -1.42 12.47 -7.24
C GLY A 124 -1.23 11.84 -8.62
N LEU A 125 -2.34 11.39 -9.21
CA LEU A 125 -2.38 10.92 -10.59
C LEU A 125 -2.07 12.07 -11.56
N ASP A 126 -2.66 13.24 -11.34
CA ASP A 126 -2.31 14.43 -12.12
C ASP A 126 -0.96 14.97 -11.64
N LYS A 127 -0.02 15.14 -12.58
CA LYS A 127 1.30 15.73 -12.31
C LYS A 127 1.17 17.09 -11.61
N VAL A 128 0.17 17.88 -12.00
CA VAL A 128 -0.05 19.21 -11.44
C VAL A 128 -0.30 19.15 -9.93
N THR A 129 -0.92 18.09 -9.41
CA THR A 129 -1.08 17.85 -7.97
C THR A 129 0.27 17.80 -7.25
N SER A 130 1.23 17.07 -7.82
CA SER A 130 2.56 16.91 -7.21
C SER A 130 3.40 18.19 -7.28
N ASP A 131 3.14 19.03 -8.29
CA ASP A 131 3.84 20.31 -8.46
C ASP A 131 3.47 21.31 -7.35
N ILE A 132 2.27 21.23 -6.75
CA ILE A 132 1.80 22.13 -5.67
C ILE A 132 2.72 22.05 -4.44
N LEU A 133 3.14 20.83 -4.06
CA LEU A 133 3.92 20.57 -2.86
C LEU A 133 5.38 20.18 -3.15
N HIS A 134 5.78 20.24 -4.43
CA HIS A 134 7.12 19.88 -4.91
C HIS A 134 7.58 18.48 -4.47
N VAL A 135 6.68 17.50 -4.61
CA VAL A 135 6.91 16.09 -4.22
C VAL A 135 7.19 15.23 -5.45
N ILE A 136 7.48 13.93 -5.26
CA ILE A 136 7.79 13.03 -6.37
C ILE A 136 6.48 12.72 -7.12
N PRO A 137 6.34 13.10 -8.40
CA PRO A 137 5.15 12.79 -9.19
C PRO A 137 5.09 11.32 -9.59
N LEU A 138 3.89 10.78 -9.85
CA LEU A 138 3.69 9.37 -10.22
C LEU A 138 4.58 8.89 -11.38
N TRP A 139 4.79 9.72 -12.41
CA TRP A 139 5.68 9.37 -13.52
C TRP A 139 7.12 9.12 -13.05
N LYS A 140 7.57 9.82 -12.01
CA LYS A 140 8.91 9.66 -11.44
C LYS A 140 8.99 8.41 -10.57
N GLU A 141 7.91 8.00 -9.91
CA GLU A 141 7.82 6.69 -9.25
C GLU A 141 8.02 5.54 -10.26
N VAL A 142 7.44 5.66 -11.47
CA VAL A 142 7.67 4.69 -12.56
C VAL A 142 9.13 4.69 -13.03
N GLU A 143 9.79 5.85 -13.09
CA GLU A 143 11.23 5.91 -13.41
C GLU A 143 12.08 5.24 -12.33
N PHE A 144 11.75 5.41 -11.04
CA PHE A 144 12.40 4.67 -9.96
C PHE A 144 12.16 3.17 -10.07
N PHE A 145 10.97 2.74 -10.51
CA PHE A 145 10.72 1.33 -10.77
C PHE A 145 11.60 0.77 -11.91
N LYS A 146 11.80 1.52 -13.00
CA LYS A 146 12.72 1.13 -14.09
C LYS A 146 14.16 0.99 -13.58
N GLU A 147 14.63 1.96 -12.79
CA GLU A 147 15.96 1.92 -12.17
C GLU A 147 16.10 0.72 -11.20
N TYR A 148 15.06 0.45 -10.40
CA TYR A 148 14.99 -0.75 -9.55
C TYR A 148 15.14 -2.04 -10.37
N GLN A 149 14.47 -2.15 -11.53
CA GLN A 149 14.57 -3.33 -12.38
C GLN A 149 15.99 -3.54 -12.92
N GLU A 150 16.70 -2.46 -13.26
CA GLU A 150 18.12 -2.52 -13.64
C GLU A 150 18.98 -3.05 -12.50
N LYS A 151 18.86 -2.46 -11.30
CA LYS A 151 19.58 -2.91 -10.10
C LYS A 151 19.27 -4.36 -9.76
N LEU A 152 18.00 -4.77 -9.87
CA LEU A 152 17.56 -6.13 -9.58
C LEU A 152 18.16 -7.14 -10.57
N ARG A 153 18.24 -6.80 -11.87
CA ARG A 153 18.90 -7.63 -12.88
C ARG A 153 20.39 -7.80 -12.58
N SER A 154 21.07 -6.72 -12.19
CA SER A 154 22.50 -6.79 -11.81
C SER A 154 22.73 -7.65 -10.57
N TYR A 155 21.80 -7.61 -9.60
CA TYR A 155 21.90 -8.34 -8.35
C TYR A 155 21.53 -9.84 -8.47
N ALA A 156 20.37 -10.14 -9.05
CA ALA A 156 19.78 -11.48 -9.06
C ALA A 156 19.96 -12.23 -10.39
N GLY A 157 20.41 -11.54 -11.45
CA GLY A 157 20.42 -12.04 -12.82
C GLY A 157 19.07 -11.92 -13.52
N GLU A 158 19.09 -11.92 -14.85
CA GLU A 158 17.92 -11.68 -15.72
C GLU A 158 16.71 -12.56 -15.38
N ALA A 159 16.92 -13.88 -15.27
CA ALA A 159 15.83 -14.83 -15.06
C ALA A 159 15.14 -14.65 -13.70
N MET A 160 15.92 -14.43 -12.64
CA MET A 160 15.37 -14.23 -11.29
C MET A 160 14.73 -12.85 -11.15
N ALA A 161 15.32 -11.80 -11.72
CA ALA A 161 14.72 -10.47 -11.73
C ALA A 161 13.37 -10.47 -12.46
N ALA A 162 13.28 -11.14 -13.62
CA ALA A 162 12.03 -11.31 -14.34
C ALA A 162 10.98 -12.11 -13.53
N HIS A 163 11.42 -13.14 -12.79
CA HIS A 163 10.55 -13.89 -11.88
C HIS A 163 10.02 -13.02 -10.74
N ILE A 164 10.89 -12.27 -10.05
CA ILE A 164 10.50 -11.37 -8.95
C ILE A 164 9.49 -10.33 -9.45
N VAL A 165 9.77 -9.66 -10.57
CA VAL A 165 8.85 -8.66 -11.16
C VAL A 165 7.53 -9.30 -11.59
N GLY A 166 7.58 -10.43 -12.30
CA GLY A 166 6.38 -11.09 -12.82
C GLY A 166 5.47 -11.68 -11.74
N GLU A 167 6.06 -12.12 -10.63
CA GLU A 167 5.35 -12.77 -9.53
C GLU A 167 5.18 -11.87 -8.29
N ALA A 168 5.70 -10.65 -8.28
CA ALA A 168 5.42 -9.69 -7.22
C ALA A 168 3.93 -9.33 -7.15
N VAL A 169 3.49 -8.94 -5.95
CA VAL A 169 2.22 -8.24 -5.75
C VAL A 169 2.49 -6.75 -5.75
N TYR A 170 1.63 -6.00 -6.42
CA TYR A 170 1.72 -4.55 -6.56
C TYR A 170 0.56 -3.88 -5.84
N ILE A 171 0.87 -2.85 -5.06
CA ILE A 171 -0.11 -1.97 -4.42
C ILE A 171 -0.04 -0.59 -5.06
N VAL A 172 -1.21 -0.04 -5.40
CA VAL A 172 -1.36 1.34 -5.86
C VAL A 172 -2.36 2.03 -4.94
N SER A 173 -1.92 3.06 -4.21
CA SER A 173 -2.77 3.85 -3.29
C SER A 173 -2.55 5.33 -3.53
N ILE A 174 -3.40 5.91 -4.39
CA ILE A 174 -3.23 7.29 -4.88
C ILE A 174 -4.58 7.87 -5.33
N GLY A 175 -4.71 9.19 -5.28
CA GLY A 175 -5.79 9.94 -5.93
C GLY A 175 -6.50 10.92 -5.00
N THR A 176 -6.40 10.76 -3.68
CA THR A 176 -7.03 11.64 -2.70
C THR A 176 -6.54 13.09 -2.84
N ASN A 177 -5.22 13.27 -3.05
CA ASN A 177 -4.62 14.59 -3.23
C ASN A 177 -5.11 15.31 -4.50
N ASP A 178 -5.43 14.57 -5.57
CA ASP A 178 -5.96 15.19 -6.79
C ASP A 178 -7.29 15.90 -6.53
N PHE A 179 -8.12 15.35 -5.64
CA PHE A 179 -9.37 16.00 -5.24
C PHE A 179 -9.14 17.08 -4.18
N LEU A 180 -8.50 16.76 -3.06
CA LEU A 180 -8.47 17.66 -1.90
C LEU A 180 -7.39 18.75 -1.99
N VAL A 181 -6.22 18.43 -2.52
CA VAL A 181 -5.08 19.37 -2.60
C VAL A 181 -5.08 20.14 -3.91
N ASN A 182 -5.73 19.60 -4.96
CA ASN A 182 -5.73 20.19 -6.29
C ASN A 182 -7.13 20.69 -6.72
N TYR A 183 -8.12 19.80 -6.92
CA TYR A 183 -9.40 20.17 -7.53
C TYR A 183 -10.27 21.08 -6.64
N PHE A 184 -10.58 20.63 -5.42
CA PHE A 184 -11.43 21.37 -4.47
C PHE A 184 -10.70 22.46 -3.69
N SER A 185 -9.36 22.52 -3.78
CA SER A 185 -8.58 23.65 -3.25
C SER A 185 -8.56 24.86 -4.21
N TYR A 186 -9.02 24.68 -5.46
CA TYR A 186 -9.02 25.70 -6.53
C TYR A 186 -7.64 26.27 -6.88
N VAL A 187 -6.54 25.63 -6.47
CA VAL A 187 -5.17 26.17 -6.61
C VAL A 187 -4.66 26.16 -8.05
N THR A 188 -5.10 25.20 -8.88
CA THR A 188 -4.50 24.89 -10.18
C THR A 188 -5.35 25.30 -11.38
N GLY A 189 -6.59 25.74 -11.14
CA GLY A 189 -7.58 26.01 -12.18
C GLY A 189 -8.35 24.78 -12.69
N ARG A 190 -8.06 23.56 -12.21
CA ARG A 190 -8.76 22.33 -12.66
C ARG A 190 -10.28 22.40 -12.51
N ALA A 191 -10.78 23.02 -11.44
CA ALA A 191 -12.21 23.23 -11.22
C ALA A 191 -12.88 24.19 -12.24
N ALA A 192 -12.10 24.99 -12.97
CA ALA A 192 -12.60 25.80 -14.08
C ALA A 192 -12.57 25.06 -15.43
N GLU A 193 -11.74 24.01 -15.55
CA GLU A 193 -11.61 23.19 -16.76
C GLU A 193 -12.57 22.01 -16.78
N PHE A 194 -12.88 21.45 -15.61
CA PHE A 194 -13.64 20.22 -15.46
C PHE A 194 -14.72 20.36 -14.39
N THR A 195 -15.87 19.72 -14.61
CA THR A 195 -16.73 19.27 -13.50
C THR A 195 -16.04 18.17 -12.70
N ALA A 196 -16.49 17.91 -11.46
CA ALA A 196 -15.87 16.89 -10.61
C ALA A 196 -15.94 15.49 -11.25
N GLU A 197 -17.02 15.21 -11.98
CA GLU A 197 -17.17 13.96 -12.72
C GLU A 197 -16.19 13.85 -13.90
N GLU A 198 -16.03 14.92 -14.68
CA GLU A 198 -15.07 14.95 -15.79
C GLU A 198 -13.63 14.84 -15.28
N PHE A 199 -13.32 15.49 -14.16
CA PHE A 199 -12.01 15.39 -13.52
C PHE A 199 -11.73 13.96 -13.03
N ALA A 200 -12.72 13.30 -12.41
CA ALA A 200 -12.60 11.88 -12.07
C ALA A 200 -12.33 11.01 -13.31
N GLY A 201 -12.99 11.30 -14.45
CA GLY A 201 -12.72 10.64 -15.73
C GLY A 201 -11.30 10.88 -16.25
N PHE A 202 -10.81 12.11 -16.14
CA PHE A 202 -9.43 12.48 -16.50
C PHE A 202 -8.39 11.73 -15.66
N LEU A 203 -8.56 11.69 -14.33
CA LEU A 203 -7.68 10.94 -13.43
C LEU A 203 -7.69 9.43 -13.73
N VAL A 204 -8.86 8.85 -14.02
CA VAL A 204 -8.97 7.43 -14.40
C VAL A 204 -8.28 7.16 -15.74
N SER A 205 -8.25 8.10 -16.68
CA SER A 205 -7.44 7.96 -17.90
C SER A 205 -5.96 7.83 -17.56
N ILE A 206 -5.43 8.69 -16.69
CA ILE A 206 -4.04 8.65 -16.25
C ILE A 206 -3.74 7.34 -15.51
N ALA A 207 -4.64 6.90 -14.62
CA ALA A 207 -4.51 5.60 -13.95
C ALA A 207 -4.44 4.44 -14.95
N GLY A 208 -5.21 4.52 -16.05
CA GLY A 208 -5.17 3.53 -17.14
C GLY A 208 -3.83 3.49 -17.86
N ASP A 209 -3.24 4.65 -18.15
CA ASP A 209 -1.92 4.76 -18.77
C ASP A 209 -0.83 4.22 -17.84
N PHE A 210 -0.86 4.61 -16.57
CA PHE A 210 0.05 4.12 -15.53
C PHE A 210 -0.01 2.58 -15.38
N LEU A 211 -1.22 2.02 -15.22
CA LEU A 211 -1.41 0.58 -15.08
C LEU A 211 -0.92 -0.19 -16.32
N THR A 212 -1.15 0.37 -17.51
CA THR A 212 -0.66 -0.21 -18.76
C THR A 212 0.86 -0.16 -18.83
N GLU A 213 1.49 0.91 -18.36
CA GLU A 213 2.94 1.08 -18.36
C GLU A 213 3.61 0.08 -17.40
N ILE A 214 3.17 -0.02 -16.14
CA ILE A 214 3.76 -1.00 -15.21
C ILE A 214 3.50 -2.45 -15.65
N TYR A 215 2.38 -2.71 -16.34
CA TYR A 215 2.15 -3.99 -17.00
C TYR A 215 3.18 -4.27 -18.12
N ARG A 216 3.50 -3.28 -18.97
CA ARG A 216 4.55 -3.42 -19.99
C ARG A 216 5.92 -3.68 -19.35
N LEU A 217 6.18 -3.08 -18.20
CA LEU A 217 7.38 -3.32 -17.40
C LEU A 217 7.39 -4.68 -16.68
N GLY A 218 6.29 -5.43 -16.71
CA GLY A 218 6.25 -6.82 -16.25
C GLY A 218 5.32 -7.10 -15.07
N ALA A 219 4.68 -6.08 -14.50
CA ALA A 219 3.72 -6.27 -13.40
C ALA A 219 2.53 -7.14 -13.84
N ARG A 220 2.13 -8.11 -12.99
CA ARG A 220 1.02 -9.02 -13.29
C ARG A 220 -0.05 -9.11 -12.21
N LYS A 221 0.26 -8.84 -10.94
CA LYS A 221 -0.68 -8.97 -9.83
C LYS A 221 -0.79 -7.63 -9.12
N ILE A 222 -1.80 -6.84 -9.47
CA ILE A 222 -1.91 -5.45 -9.05
C ILE A 222 -3.23 -5.24 -8.32
N THR A 223 -3.19 -4.69 -7.12
CA THR A 223 -4.38 -4.16 -6.45
C THR A 223 -4.34 -2.64 -6.45
N PHE A 224 -5.42 -2.02 -6.89
CA PHE A 224 -5.62 -0.58 -6.83
C PHE A 224 -6.60 -0.26 -5.70
N PHE A 225 -6.14 0.50 -4.71
CA PHE A 225 -6.96 0.96 -3.60
C PHE A 225 -7.88 2.09 -4.07
N GLY A 226 -9.19 1.89 -3.94
CA GLY A 226 -10.15 2.96 -4.15
C GLY A 226 -9.95 4.11 -3.17
N LEU A 227 -10.53 5.25 -3.47
CA LEU A 227 -10.57 6.38 -2.55
C LEU A 227 -11.49 6.07 -1.39
N GLY A 228 -11.12 6.49 -0.19
CA GLY A 228 -11.98 6.45 0.99
C GLY A 228 -13.08 7.52 0.95
N PRO A 229 -13.86 7.68 2.03
CA PRO A 229 -14.79 8.80 2.18
C PRO A 229 -14.04 10.10 2.47
N ILE A 230 -13.43 10.69 1.43
CA ILE A 230 -12.50 11.83 1.56
C ILE A 230 -13.14 13.09 2.16
N GLY A 231 -14.45 13.27 2.03
CA GLY A 231 -15.18 14.37 2.67
C GLY A 231 -15.37 14.17 4.19
N CYS A 232 -15.07 12.97 4.70
CA CYS A 232 -15.14 12.65 6.12
C CYS A 232 -13.78 12.73 6.84
N LEU A 233 -12.71 13.15 6.16
CA LEU A 233 -11.42 13.35 6.83
C LEU A 233 -11.55 14.48 7.88
N PRO A 234 -10.83 14.39 9.02
CA PRO A 234 -10.96 15.40 10.08
C PRO A 234 -10.75 16.84 9.62
N LEU A 235 -9.80 17.08 8.70
CA LEU A 235 -9.58 18.41 8.12
C LEU A 235 -10.83 18.92 7.42
N GLU A 236 -11.42 18.12 6.54
CA GLU A 236 -12.59 18.50 5.75
C GLU A 236 -13.82 18.74 6.64
N ARG A 237 -13.99 17.90 7.67
CA ARG A 237 -15.02 18.10 8.69
C ARG A 237 -14.81 19.42 9.43
N THR A 238 -13.58 19.71 9.84
CA THR A 238 -13.24 20.93 10.59
C THR A 238 -13.55 22.19 9.79
N VAL A 239 -13.21 22.21 8.50
CA VAL A 239 -13.47 23.39 7.64
C VAL A 239 -14.92 23.47 7.17
N ASN A 240 -15.71 22.40 7.31
CA ASN A 240 -17.14 22.38 6.99
C ASN A 240 -18.01 23.06 8.06
N VAL A 241 -17.79 24.37 8.26
CA VAL A 241 -18.50 25.20 9.24
C VAL A 241 -20.01 25.22 8.97
N LEU A 242 -20.42 25.28 7.70
CA LEU A 242 -21.83 25.31 7.31
C LEU A 242 -22.52 23.95 7.50
N GLY A 243 -21.78 22.85 7.34
CA GLY A 243 -22.26 21.49 7.61
C GLY A 243 -22.08 21.05 9.07
N ALA A 244 -21.81 21.98 9.98
CA ALA A 244 -21.67 21.74 11.42
C ALA A 244 -20.67 20.62 11.77
N GLY A 245 -19.55 20.52 11.05
CA GLY A 245 -18.53 19.50 11.31
C GLY A 245 -18.84 18.11 10.73
N GLY A 246 -19.91 17.97 9.94
CA GLY A 246 -20.22 16.74 9.21
C GLY A 246 -19.35 16.53 7.97
N CYS A 247 -19.47 15.37 7.34
CA CYS A 247 -18.76 15.09 6.10
C CYS A 247 -19.22 16.02 4.95
N ILE A 248 -18.29 16.40 4.08
CA ILE A 248 -18.61 17.14 2.84
C ILE A 248 -19.06 16.14 1.77
N GLU A 249 -20.36 16.09 1.49
CA GLU A 249 -20.91 15.04 0.63
C GLU A 249 -20.48 15.17 -0.84
N GLU A 250 -20.27 16.39 -1.34
CA GLU A 250 -19.74 16.62 -2.69
C GLU A 250 -18.39 15.92 -2.91
N PHE A 251 -17.53 15.91 -1.90
CA PHE A 251 -16.20 15.28 -2.00
C PHE A 251 -16.34 13.75 -1.98
N ASN A 252 -17.26 13.24 -1.18
CA ASN A 252 -17.59 11.81 -1.16
C ASN A 252 -18.23 11.35 -2.49
N GLU A 253 -19.07 12.17 -3.10
CA GLU A 253 -19.66 11.91 -4.43
C GLU A 253 -18.58 11.84 -5.51
N ALA A 254 -17.62 12.77 -5.51
CA ALA A 254 -16.49 12.75 -6.42
C ALA A 254 -15.63 11.48 -6.25
N ALA A 255 -15.33 11.09 -5.00
CA ALA A 255 -14.60 9.87 -4.71
C ALA A 255 -15.36 8.60 -5.17
N ARG A 256 -16.68 8.52 -4.94
CA ARG A 256 -17.50 7.40 -5.43
C ARG A 256 -17.55 7.36 -6.96
N SER A 257 -17.64 8.51 -7.61
CA SER A 257 -17.58 8.62 -9.08
C SER A 257 -16.25 8.11 -9.63
N PHE A 258 -15.13 8.52 -9.04
CA PHE A 258 -13.80 8.00 -9.37
C PHE A 258 -13.72 6.48 -9.17
N ASN A 259 -14.14 5.97 -8.01
CA ASN A 259 -14.12 4.54 -7.70
C ASN A 259 -14.94 3.71 -8.69
N ALA A 260 -16.12 4.17 -9.09
CA ALA A 260 -16.95 3.49 -10.08
C ALA A 260 -16.28 3.45 -11.47
N LYS A 261 -15.70 4.56 -11.91
CA LYS A 261 -14.95 4.66 -13.18
C LYS A 261 -13.68 3.81 -13.15
N LEU A 262 -12.96 3.77 -12.02
CA LEU A 262 -11.79 2.91 -11.80
C LEU A 262 -12.15 1.43 -11.90
N GLN A 263 -13.24 0.99 -11.29
CA GLN A 263 -13.71 -0.39 -11.40
C GLN A 263 -14.05 -0.76 -12.86
N ALA A 264 -14.63 0.16 -13.63
CA ALA A 264 -14.88 -0.04 -15.06
C ALA A 264 -13.57 -0.16 -15.87
N LEU A 265 -12.58 0.68 -15.57
CA LEU A 265 -11.24 0.60 -16.13
C LEU A 265 -10.59 -0.75 -15.82
N ILE A 266 -10.64 -1.20 -14.57
CA ILE A 266 -10.08 -2.48 -14.12
C ILE A 266 -10.68 -3.65 -14.91
N ARG A 267 -12.02 -3.68 -15.07
CA ARG A 267 -12.69 -4.71 -15.89
C ARG A 267 -12.20 -4.67 -17.34
N ARG A 268 -12.07 -3.48 -17.93
CA ARG A 268 -11.58 -3.31 -19.31
C ARG A 268 -10.15 -3.80 -19.48
N LEU A 269 -9.24 -3.40 -18.59
CA LEU A 269 -7.83 -3.79 -18.66
C LEU A 269 -7.64 -5.28 -18.41
N SER A 270 -8.35 -5.85 -17.43
CA SER A 270 -8.30 -7.29 -17.13
C SER A 270 -8.77 -8.15 -18.31
N ALA A 271 -9.75 -7.67 -19.08
CA ALA A 271 -10.21 -8.35 -20.30
C ALA A 271 -9.22 -8.21 -21.48
N SER A 272 -8.41 -7.15 -21.49
CA SER A 272 -7.58 -6.76 -22.65
C SER A 272 -6.11 -7.14 -22.51
N LEU A 273 -5.62 -7.34 -21.29
CA LEU A 273 -4.20 -7.55 -20.97
C LEU A 273 -3.96 -9.00 -20.50
N PRO A 274 -3.33 -9.86 -21.32
CA PRO A 274 -3.13 -11.26 -20.98
C PRO A 274 -2.34 -11.46 -19.68
N ARG A 275 -2.80 -12.39 -18.84
CA ARG A 275 -2.19 -12.75 -17.55
C ARG A 275 -2.16 -11.64 -16.50
N LEU A 276 -2.78 -10.49 -16.75
CA LEU A 276 -2.97 -9.47 -15.73
C LEU A 276 -4.06 -9.91 -14.76
N LYS A 277 -3.71 -10.03 -13.49
CA LYS A 277 -4.64 -10.04 -12.35
C LYS A 277 -4.68 -8.64 -11.77
N LEU A 278 -5.72 -7.89 -12.08
CA LEU A 278 -5.92 -6.53 -11.59
C LEU A 278 -7.21 -6.49 -10.77
N SER A 279 -7.10 -6.03 -9.53
CA SER A 279 -8.20 -6.03 -8.57
C SER A 279 -8.40 -4.67 -7.91
N TYR A 280 -9.62 -4.44 -7.43
CA TYR A 280 -10.02 -3.22 -6.72
C TYR A 280 -10.10 -3.51 -5.22
N THR A 281 -9.49 -2.65 -4.39
CA THR A 281 -9.70 -2.69 -2.93
C THR A 281 -10.71 -1.62 -2.52
N PRO A 282 -11.88 -1.98 -1.95
CA PRO A 282 -12.95 -1.06 -1.58
C PRO A 282 -12.66 -0.33 -0.25
N VAL A 283 -11.73 0.62 -0.27
CA VAL A 283 -11.35 1.41 0.93
C VAL A 283 -12.54 2.18 1.50
N ASP A 284 -13.38 2.76 0.63
CA ASP A 284 -14.59 3.47 1.00
C ASP A 284 -15.51 2.63 1.89
N GLY A 285 -15.82 1.41 1.47
CA GLY A 285 -16.70 0.52 2.23
C GLY A 285 -16.12 0.16 3.61
N HIS A 286 -14.82 -0.15 3.67
CA HIS A 286 -14.17 -0.50 4.93
C HIS A 286 -14.09 0.68 5.90
N VAL A 287 -13.68 1.85 5.42
CA VAL A 287 -13.56 3.04 6.27
C VAL A 287 -14.94 3.51 6.71
N LEU A 288 -15.94 3.57 5.83
CA LEU A 288 -17.30 3.95 6.21
C LEU A 288 -17.92 3.01 7.27
N ASP A 289 -17.65 1.71 7.20
CA ASP A 289 -18.13 0.79 8.23
C ASP A 289 -17.50 1.09 9.61
N ILE A 290 -16.21 1.42 9.65
CA ILE A 290 -15.52 1.86 10.89
C ILE A 290 -16.11 3.18 11.40
N LEU A 291 -16.32 4.17 10.52
CA LEU A 291 -16.86 5.48 10.90
C LEU A 291 -18.29 5.37 11.45
N ASN A 292 -19.11 4.47 10.88
CA ASN A 292 -20.51 4.29 11.28
C ASN A 292 -20.68 3.32 12.46
N ASN A 293 -19.77 2.37 12.66
CA ASN A 293 -19.84 1.34 13.70
C ASN A 293 -18.57 1.30 14.58
N PRO A 294 -18.08 2.44 15.13
CA PRO A 294 -16.75 2.52 15.73
C PRO A 294 -16.56 1.59 16.94
N SER A 295 -17.61 1.37 17.74
CA SER A 295 -17.55 0.48 18.90
C SER A 295 -17.26 -0.98 18.53
N ALA A 296 -17.69 -1.45 17.35
CA ALA A 296 -17.39 -2.80 16.86
C ALA A 296 -15.88 -2.99 16.60
N TYR A 297 -15.16 -1.89 16.40
CA TYR A 297 -13.72 -1.86 16.15
C TYR A 297 -12.92 -1.40 17.38
N GLY A 298 -13.59 -1.13 18.51
CA GLY A 298 -12.98 -0.54 19.70
C GLY A 298 -12.38 0.84 19.40
N ILE A 299 -13.04 1.62 18.54
CA ILE A 299 -12.72 3.02 18.23
C ILE A 299 -13.69 3.90 19.02
N GLU A 300 -13.16 4.96 19.61
CA GLU A 300 -13.92 5.94 20.40
C GLU A 300 -14.04 7.28 19.66
N ASN A 301 -13.05 7.66 18.83
CA ASN A 301 -13.07 8.88 18.05
C ASN A 301 -12.86 8.61 16.55
N VAL A 302 -13.81 9.09 15.74
CA VAL A 302 -13.83 8.98 14.27
C VAL A 302 -13.85 10.35 13.58
N GLU A 303 -13.88 11.44 14.34
CA GLU A 303 -14.08 12.79 13.80
C GLU A 303 -12.80 13.60 13.79
N GLU A 304 -11.90 13.35 14.75
CA GLU A 304 -10.63 14.05 14.94
C GLU A 304 -9.46 13.07 14.88
N GLY A 305 -8.29 13.57 14.49
CA GLY A 305 -7.03 12.85 14.62
C GLY A 305 -6.56 12.73 16.07
N CYS A 306 -5.77 11.70 16.36
CA CYS A 306 -5.09 11.56 17.66
C CYS A 306 -4.02 12.64 17.89
N CYS A 307 -3.33 13.09 16.83
CA CYS A 307 -2.21 14.00 16.94
C CYS A 307 -2.65 15.46 17.05
N ALA A 308 -1.99 16.19 17.95
CA ALA A 308 -2.30 17.58 18.23
C ALA A 308 -3.79 17.78 18.57
N THR A 309 -4.46 18.80 18.02
CA THR A 309 -5.93 18.91 18.17
C THR A 309 -6.70 17.95 17.29
N GLY A 310 -6.04 17.30 16.33
CA GLY A 310 -6.66 16.35 15.40
C GLY A 310 -7.52 16.99 14.31
N LYS A 311 -7.56 18.32 14.22
CA LYS A 311 -8.52 19.05 13.41
C LYS A 311 -7.95 19.55 12.09
N VAL A 312 -6.72 20.02 12.11
CA VAL A 312 -6.07 20.61 10.92
C VAL A 312 -4.61 20.18 10.77
N GLU A 313 -4.05 19.56 11.80
CA GLU A 313 -2.63 19.28 11.89
C GLU A 313 -2.24 18.06 11.06
N ILE A 314 -1.21 18.23 10.23
CA ILE A 314 -0.64 17.24 9.33
C ILE A 314 0.86 17.56 9.18
N GLY A 315 1.72 16.56 9.21
CA GLY A 315 3.17 16.75 9.09
C GLY A 315 3.68 17.69 10.18
N TYR A 316 4.38 18.77 9.82
CA TYR A 316 5.04 19.65 10.80
C TYR A 316 4.10 20.33 11.79
N SER A 317 2.80 20.49 11.52
CA SER A 317 1.85 21.01 12.53
C SER A 317 1.45 19.95 13.57
N CYS A 318 1.69 18.67 13.29
CA CYS A 318 1.61 17.54 14.20
C CYS A 318 3.05 17.13 14.61
N ASN A 319 3.62 17.79 15.63
CA ASN A 319 5.00 17.54 16.06
C ASN A 319 5.10 17.34 17.58
N GLU A 320 6.28 17.01 18.07
CA GLU A 320 6.55 16.70 19.50
C GLU A 320 6.17 17.84 20.46
N TRP A 321 6.11 19.08 19.98
CA TRP A 321 5.74 20.26 20.74
C TRP A 321 4.25 20.59 20.64
N SER A 322 3.51 19.93 19.75
CA SER A 322 2.07 20.12 19.59
C SER A 322 1.34 19.53 20.80
N PRO A 323 0.55 20.35 21.54
CA PRO A 323 -0.22 19.86 22.69
C PRO A 323 -1.37 18.95 22.23
N PHE A 324 -1.96 18.21 23.17
CA PHE A 324 -3.20 17.43 22.98
C PHE A 324 -3.08 16.14 22.17
N THR A 325 -1.88 15.74 21.75
CA THR A 325 -1.68 14.40 21.18
C THR A 325 -2.17 13.33 22.15
N CYS A 326 -3.08 12.46 21.67
CA CYS A 326 -3.77 11.48 22.49
C CYS A 326 -2.82 10.44 23.09
N GLU A 327 -3.14 9.89 24.27
CA GLU A 327 -2.33 8.85 24.91
C GLU A 327 -2.44 7.50 24.21
N ASP A 328 -3.63 7.16 23.70
CA ASP A 328 -3.94 5.85 23.10
C ASP A 328 -4.49 6.01 21.68
N ALA A 329 -3.63 5.76 20.67
CA ALA A 329 -4.02 5.87 19.26
C ALA A 329 -4.95 4.76 18.81
N ASP A 330 -5.04 3.63 19.53
CA ASP A 330 -5.94 2.54 19.17
C ASP A 330 -7.42 2.92 19.37
N LYS A 331 -7.70 4.01 20.07
CA LYS A 331 -9.04 4.57 20.22
C LYS A 331 -9.45 5.52 19.09
N TYR A 332 -8.56 5.83 18.16
CA TYR A 332 -8.79 6.82 17.10
C TYR A 332 -8.77 6.16 15.72
N ALA A 333 -9.69 6.55 14.85
CA ALA A 333 -9.65 6.16 13.44
C ALA A 333 -8.52 6.87 12.68
N PHE A 334 -8.28 8.14 13.01
CA PHE A 334 -7.31 8.99 12.35
C PHE A 334 -6.11 9.29 13.27
N TRP A 335 -4.91 9.23 12.71
CA TRP A 335 -3.70 9.63 13.39
C TRP A 335 -3.56 11.14 13.42
N ASP A 336 -3.66 11.79 12.26
CA ASP A 336 -3.63 13.25 12.13
C ASP A 336 -4.90 13.72 11.41
N ALA A 337 -4.97 14.96 10.93
CA ALA A 337 -6.19 15.48 10.32
C ALA A 337 -6.54 14.84 8.94
N PHE A 338 -5.74 13.89 8.46
CA PHE A 338 -5.85 13.32 7.12
C PHE A 338 -5.63 11.80 7.09
N HIS A 339 -4.67 11.29 7.86
CA HIS A 339 -4.17 9.93 7.73
C HIS A 339 -4.73 9.01 8.81
N PRO A 340 -5.06 7.73 8.47
CA PRO A 340 -5.46 6.73 9.45
C PRO A 340 -4.38 6.37 10.49
N THR A 341 -4.83 5.84 11.63
CA THR A 341 -3.92 5.20 12.61
C THR A 341 -3.41 3.84 12.11
N GLU A 342 -2.32 3.35 12.70
CA GLU A 342 -1.80 2.00 12.45
C GLU A 342 -2.91 0.95 12.60
N LYS A 343 -3.78 1.11 13.60
CA LYS A 343 -4.90 0.19 13.83
C LYS A 343 -5.83 0.11 12.63
N ILE A 344 -6.20 1.23 12.03
CA ILE A 344 -7.05 1.26 10.84
C ILE A 344 -6.30 0.68 9.63
N TYR A 345 -5.02 1.02 9.46
CA TYR A 345 -4.20 0.42 8.41
C TYR A 345 -4.10 -1.10 8.52
N ARG A 346 -3.96 -1.64 9.74
CA ARG A 346 -3.98 -3.08 10.01
C ARG A 346 -5.30 -3.72 9.59
N ARG A 347 -6.43 -3.11 9.95
CA ARG A 347 -7.76 -3.61 9.57
C ARG A 347 -7.96 -3.63 8.07
N LEU A 348 -7.53 -2.56 7.39
CA LEU A 348 -7.59 -2.48 5.93
C LEU A 348 -6.73 -3.59 5.31
N ALA A 349 -5.50 -3.78 5.77
CA ALA A 349 -4.63 -4.85 5.31
C ALA A 349 -5.22 -6.25 5.53
N GLU A 350 -5.75 -6.54 6.72
CA GLU A 350 -6.43 -7.81 7.04
C GLU A 350 -7.62 -8.07 6.10
N ALA A 351 -8.41 -7.03 5.80
CA ALA A 351 -9.51 -7.14 4.85
C ALA A 351 -8.99 -7.44 3.44
N THR A 352 -8.04 -6.65 2.94
CA THR A 352 -7.43 -6.80 1.61
C THR A 352 -6.80 -8.18 1.41
N LEU A 353 -6.11 -8.72 2.43
CA LEU A 353 -5.52 -10.06 2.38
C LEU A 353 -6.59 -11.18 2.26
N ARG A 354 -7.71 -11.04 2.98
CA ARG A 354 -8.79 -12.04 2.98
C ARG A 354 -9.68 -11.99 1.73
N THR A 355 -9.74 -10.84 1.07
CA THR A 355 -10.60 -10.64 -0.10
C THR A 355 -9.74 -10.48 -1.37
N THR A 356 -9.27 -9.27 -1.61
CA THR A 356 -8.69 -8.82 -2.87
C THR A 356 -7.40 -9.54 -3.25
N LEU A 357 -6.56 -9.90 -2.28
CA LEU A 357 -5.30 -10.60 -2.52
C LEU A 357 -5.41 -12.12 -2.43
N ALA A 358 -6.51 -12.66 -1.91
CA ALA A 358 -6.75 -14.11 -1.90
C ALA A 358 -6.83 -14.69 -3.33
N GLU A 359 -7.13 -13.86 -4.34
CA GLU A 359 -7.13 -14.26 -5.75
C GLU A 359 -5.72 -14.32 -6.38
N PHE A 360 -4.73 -13.72 -5.71
CA PHE A 360 -3.37 -13.57 -6.22
C PHE A 360 -2.43 -14.69 -5.75
N ILE A 361 -2.76 -15.30 -4.61
CA ILE A 361 -2.04 -16.37 -3.91
C ILE A 361 -2.75 -17.69 -4.21
#